data_AF-A0A1T4ZK47-F1
#
_entry.id   AF-A0A1T4ZK47-F1
#
_cell.length_a   1.000
_cell.length_b   1.000
_cell.length_c   1.000
_cell.angle_alpha   90.00
_cell.angle_beta   90.00
_cell.angle_gamma   90.00
#
_symmetry.space_group_name_H-M   'P 1'
#
loop_
_entity.id
_entity.type
_entity.pdbx_description
1 polymer ?
#
loop_
_entity_poly.entity_id
_entity_poly.type
_entity_poly.pdbx_seq_one_letter_code
_entity_poly.pdbx_strand_id
1 'polypeptide(L)'
;MSQLDQFSQNLAIGKQGEWQMIIFFICLGFTQVKSEDVYQYQLKRQDYPLIVDVSNRPDYQKQEIDILLYYDPDQCSISVEVKKQPSALKYGNLFFQITNHRGDPGWGDKSNADYFAFIVPDSEILLVKRSKLLALTRKHQFQLKTMNNGEEGLLIPVSEVRNICDPDKRIPIPKLA
;
A
#
# COMPACT_ATOMS: atom_id res chain seq x y z
N MET A 1 -5.92 -15.11 25.33
CA MET A 1 -5.70 -14.69 23.92
C MET A 1 -5.82 -13.19 23.88
N SER A 2 -4.86 -12.52 23.25
CA SER A 2 -4.98 -11.09 22.97
C SER A 2 -6.11 -10.87 21.96
N GLN A 3 -6.71 -9.67 21.93
CA GLN A 3 -7.70 -9.35 20.89
C GLN A 3 -7.09 -9.42 19.48
N LEU A 4 -5.77 -9.21 19.38
CA LEU A 4 -4.96 -9.41 18.18
C LEU A 4 -4.93 -10.88 17.72
N ASP A 5 -4.84 -11.84 18.65
CA ASP A 5 -4.90 -13.28 18.32
C ASP A 5 -6.30 -13.67 17.84
N GLN A 6 -7.33 -13.06 18.40
CA GLN A 6 -8.72 -13.34 18.05
C GLN A 6 -9.13 -12.67 16.72
N PHE A 7 -8.56 -11.50 16.42
CA PHE A 7 -8.76 -10.80 15.15
C PHE A 7 -7.98 -11.47 14.02
N SER A 8 -6.73 -11.88 14.27
CA SER A 8 -5.92 -12.61 13.29
C SER A 8 -6.49 -13.99 12.94
N GLN A 9 -7.06 -14.70 13.90
CA GLN A 9 -7.75 -15.98 13.66
C GLN A 9 -9.02 -15.81 12.80
N ASN A 10 -9.73 -14.69 12.91
CA ASN A 10 -10.92 -14.40 12.10
C ASN A 10 -10.59 -13.87 10.69
N LEU A 11 -9.38 -13.35 10.47
CA LEU A 11 -8.89 -12.86 9.17
C LEU A 11 -8.38 -13.97 8.23
N ALA A 12 -8.21 -15.19 8.73
CA ALA A 12 -7.63 -16.32 8.01
C ALA A 12 -8.52 -16.93 6.90
N ILE A 13 -9.55 -16.24 6.42
CA ILE A 13 -10.53 -16.79 5.47
C ILE A 13 -10.56 -15.96 4.17
N GLY A 14 -9.55 -16.17 3.31
CA GLY A 14 -9.56 -15.78 1.89
C GLY A 14 -9.15 -14.33 1.56
N LYS A 15 -9.14 -14.01 0.25
CA LYS A 15 -8.70 -12.69 -0.30
C LYS A 15 -9.34 -11.48 0.38
N GLN A 16 -10.56 -11.62 0.89
CA GLN A 16 -11.31 -10.53 1.53
C GLN A 16 -10.74 -10.13 2.90
N GLY A 17 -10.20 -11.08 3.68
CA GLY A 17 -9.53 -10.80 4.95
C GLY A 17 -8.19 -10.08 4.77
N GLU A 18 -7.43 -10.41 3.71
CA GLU A 18 -6.18 -9.71 3.38
C GLU A 18 -6.43 -8.23 3.08
N TRP A 19 -7.49 -7.91 2.32
CA TRP A 19 -7.85 -6.53 2.02
C TRP A 19 -8.29 -5.76 3.26
N GLN A 20 -9.04 -6.38 4.17
CA GLN A 20 -9.42 -5.75 5.43
C GLN A 20 -8.21 -5.44 6.32
N MET A 21 -7.19 -6.31 6.35
CA MET A 21 -5.92 -6.01 7.03
C MET A 21 -5.17 -4.86 6.37
N ILE A 22 -5.06 -4.86 5.04
CA ILE A 22 -4.38 -3.79 4.30
C ILE A 22 -5.06 -2.44 4.59
N ILE A 23 -6.39 -2.42 4.55
CA ILE A 23 -7.22 -1.26 4.88
C ILE A 23 -6.97 -0.82 6.34
N PHE A 24 -7.01 -1.74 7.29
CA PHE A 24 -6.75 -1.50 8.70
C PHE A 24 -5.36 -0.90 8.94
N PHE A 25 -4.33 -1.47 8.32
CA PHE A 25 -2.98 -0.94 8.44
C PHE A 25 -2.91 0.41 7.76
N ILE A 26 -3.38 0.58 6.53
CA ILE A 26 -3.44 1.90 5.87
C ILE A 26 -4.06 2.98 6.80
N CYS A 27 -5.13 2.67 7.54
CA CYS A 27 -5.68 3.59 8.57
C CYS A 27 -4.65 4.01 9.62
N LEU A 28 -3.85 3.08 10.15
CA LEU A 28 -2.82 3.34 11.16
C LEU A 28 -1.67 4.23 10.63
N GLY A 29 -1.45 4.30 9.33
CA GLY A 29 -0.42 5.18 8.75
C GLY A 29 -0.97 6.56 8.43
N PHE A 30 -2.27 6.64 8.12
CA PHE A 30 -2.96 7.90 7.86
C PHE A 30 -3.45 8.60 9.14
N THR A 31 -3.41 7.92 10.29
CA THR A 31 -3.78 8.45 11.60
C THR A 31 -2.73 8.03 12.62
N GLN A 32 -2.18 8.95 13.42
CA GLN A 32 -1.10 8.67 14.41
C GLN A 32 -1.58 7.86 15.63
N VAL A 33 -2.30 6.77 15.42
CA VAL A 33 -3.03 6.05 16.48
C VAL A 33 -2.25 4.80 16.88
N LYS A 34 -2.00 4.64 18.18
CA LYS A 34 -1.34 3.47 18.77
C LYS A 34 -2.28 2.24 18.72
N SER A 35 -1.68 1.07 18.58
CA SER A 35 -2.22 -0.12 17.93
C SER A 35 -3.23 -1.02 18.67
N GLU A 36 -4.03 -0.55 19.64
CA GLU A 36 -4.87 -1.50 20.42
C GLU A 36 -6.38 -1.49 20.12
N ASP A 37 -6.96 -0.51 19.41
CA ASP A 37 -8.44 -0.39 19.36
C ASP A 37 -9.10 -0.35 17.96
N VAL A 38 -8.35 -0.34 16.87
CA VAL A 38 -8.80 0.20 15.56
C VAL A 38 -10.09 -0.43 14.97
N TYR A 39 -10.42 -1.70 15.26
CA TYR A 39 -11.65 -2.33 14.71
C TYR A 39 -12.94 -1.97 15.46
N GLN A 40 -12.93 -1.92 16.80
CA GLN A 40 -14.05 -1.41 17.60
C GLN A 40 -14.13 0.13 17.57
N TYR A 41 -13.00 0.77 17.23
CA TYR A 41 -12.86 2.21 17.10
C TYR A 41 -13.53 2.75 15.82
N GLN A 42 -13.39 2.06 14.67
CA GLN A 42 -14.00 2.48 13.39
C GLN A 42 -15.53 2.55 13.44
N LEU A 43 -16.19 1.67 14.20
CA LEU A 43 -17.65 1.66 14.31
C LEU A 43 -18.21 2.78 15.21
N LYS A 44 -17.36 3.49 15.98
CA LYS A 44 -17.80 4.41 17.05
C LYS A 44 -17.43 5.88 16.86
N ARG A 45 -16.64 6.28 15.85
CA ARG A 45 -16.13 7.67 15.76
C ARG A 45 -16.19 8.30 14.38
N GLN A 46 -16.60 9.57 14.37
CA GLN A 46 -16.66 10.50 13.23
C GLN A 46 -15.29 11.08 12.82
N ASP A 47 -14.18 10.66 13.47
CA ASP A 47 -12.83 11.22 13.26
C ASP A 47 -11.93 10.36 12.35
N TYR A 48 -12.47 9.32 11.69
CA TYR A 48 -11.69 8.35 10.91
C TYR A 48 -12.12 8.39 9.45
N PRO A 49 -11.17 8.26 8.50
CA PRO A 49 -11.53 8.29 7.11
C PRO A 49 -12.40 7.08 6.75
N LEU A 50 -13.53 7.33 6.09
CA LEU A 50 -14.31 6.29 5.40
C LEU A 50 -13.46 5.70 4.28
N ILE A 51 -13.41 4.38 4.20
CA ILE A 51 -12.61 3.66 3.22
C ILE A 51 -13.52 2.95 2.23
N VAL A 52 -13.24 3.17 0.95
CA VAL A 52 -13.98 2.54 -0.15
C VAL A 52 -12.99 1.74 -1.00
N ASP A 53 -13.19 0.42 -1.05
CA ASP A 53 -12.52 -0.45 -2.02
C ASP A 53 -13.11 -0.20 -3.41
N VAL A 54 -12.26 0.24 -4.32
CA VAL A 54 -12.60 0.51 -5.72
C VAL A 54 -11.76 -0.33 -6.69
N SER A 55 -10.99 -1.30 -6.18
CA SER A 55 -10.05 -2.13 -6.95
C SER A 55 -10.71 -2.93 -8.09
N ASN A 56 -12.02 -3.21 -7.98
CA ASN A 56 -12.79 -3.92 -9.01
C ASN A 56 -13.63 -2.99 -9.90
N ARG A 57 -13.53 -1.67 -9.72
CA ARG A 57 -14.32 -0.69 -10.48
C ARG A 57 -13.57 -0.22 -11.74
N PRO A 58 -14.15 -0.37 -12.95
CA PRO A 58 -13.44 -0.07 -14.20
C PRO A 58 -12.96 1.38 -14.36
N ASP A 59 -13.65 2.36 -13.78
CA ASP A 59 -13.29 3.78 -13.77
C ASP A 59 -12.02 4.06 -12.96
N TYR A 60 -11.79 3.30 -11.89
CA TYR A 60 -10.60 3.40 -11.03
C TYR A 60 -9.45 2.50 -11.50
N GLN A 61 -9.74 1.31 -12.02
CA GLN A 61 -8.72 0.42 -12.61
C GLN A 61 -7.98 1.04 -13.81
N LYS A 62 -8.64 1.91 -14.58
CA LYS A 62 -7.98 2.67 -15.66
C LYS A 62 -6.89 3.61 -15.14
N GLN A 63 -6.96 3.97 -13.87
CA GLN A 63 -6.07 4.89 -13.20
C GLN A 63 -5.17 4.20 -12.17
N GLU A 64 -5.23 2.86 -12.06
CA GLU A 64 -4.56 2.08 -11.01
C GLU A 64 -4.77 2.75 -9.65
N ILE A 65 -6.03 2.74 -9.20
CA ILE A 65 -6.46 3.15 -7.86
C ILE A 65 -7.24 1.99 -7.26
N ASP A 66 -6.81 1.52 -6.10
CA ASP A 66 -7.44 0.42 -5.36
C ASP A 66 -8.38 0.92 -4.26
N ILE A 67 -8.03 2.02 -3.59
CA ILE A 67 -8.70 2.48 -2.37
C ILE A 67 -8.93 4.00 -2.42
N LEU A 68 -10.07 4.44 -1.90
CA LEU A 68 -10.35 5.84 -1.58
C LEU A 68 -10.51 6.02 -0.07
N LEU A 69 -9.95 7.11 0.46
CA LEU A 69 -10.03 7.51 1.86
C LEU A 69 -10.71 8.87 1.99
N TYR A 70 -11.81 8.94 2.72
CA TYR A 70 -12.62 10.15 2.94
C TYR A 70 -12.58 10.55 4.41
N TYR A 71 -11.78 11.54 4.78
CA TYR A 71 -11.72 12.07 6.16
C TYR A 71 -13.01 12.79 6.58
N ASP A 72 -13.77 13.26 5.60
CA ASP A 72 -15.08 13.87 5.71
C ASP A 72 -15.84 13.49 4.41
N PRO A 73 -17.06 12.93 4.48
CA PRO A 73 -17.82 12.52 3.30
C PRO A 73 -18.06 13.66 2.29
N ASP A 74 -17.99 14.92 2.71
CA ASP A 74 -18.17 16.08 1.83
C ASP A 74 -16.85 16.62 1.23
N GLN A 75 -15.70 16.05 1.59
CA GLN A 75 -14.38 16.46 1.10
C GLN A 75 -13.82 15.53 0.02
N CYS A 76 -12.78 16.01 -0.68
CA CYS A 76 -12.06 15.22 -1.67
C CYS A 76 -11.41 13.99 -1.04
N SER A 77 -11.62 12.82 -1.65
CA SER A 77 -10.94 11.58 -1.25
C SER A 77 -9.45 11.63 -1.53
N ILE A 78 -8.66 10.99 -0.65
CA ILE A 78 -7.29 10.59 -0.95
C ILE A 78 -7.34 9.21 -1.64
N SER A 79 -6.71 9.11 -2.81
CA SER A 79 -6.62 7.87 -3.57
C SER A 79 -5.33 7.11 -3.26
N VAL A 80 -5.42 5.78 -3.16
CA VAL A 80 -4.30 4.90 -2.82
C VAL A 80 -4.23 3.72 -3.78
N GLU A 81 -3.03 3.45 -4.28
CA GLU A 81 -2.69 2.26 -5.04
C GLU A 81 -1.91 1.28 -4.16
N VAL A 82 -2.31 0.01 -4.16
CA VAL A 82 -1.74 -1.00 -3.27
C VAL A 82 -0.85 -1.96 -4.05
N LYS A 83 0.40 -2.12 -3.61
CA LYS A 83 1.35 -3.04 -4.24
C LYS A 83 1.98 -3.98 -3.22
N LYS A 84 1.71 -5.28 -3.39
CA LYS A 84 2.38 -6.35 -2.65
C LYS A 84 3.77 -6.58 -3.22
N GLN A 85 4.78 -6.61 -2.34
CA GLN A 85 6.19 -6.68 -2.69
C GLN A 85 6.84 -7.87 -1.96
N PRO A 86 6.48 -9.12 -2.31
CA PRO A 86 6.79 -10.31 -1.53
C PRO A 86 8.29 -10.64 -1.45
N SER A 87 9.07 -10.17 -2.42
CA SER A 87 10.52 -10.42 -2.46
C SER A 87 11.36 -9.27 -1.91
N ALA A 88 10.72 -8.23 -1.37
CA ALA A 88 11.39 -6.99 -1.03
C ALA A 88 12.40 -7.12 0.10
N LEU A 89 12.08 -7.88 1.16
CA LEU A 89 13.05 -8.15 2.23
C LEU A 89 14.19 -9.04 1.75
N LYS A 90 13.85 -10.06 0.95
CA LYS A 90 14.83 -11.04 0.44
C LYS A 90 15.92 -10.38 -0.40
N TYR A 91 15.54 -9.43 -1.26
CA TYR A 91 16.48 -8.78 -2.19
C TYR A 91 16.82 -7.34 -1.81
N GLY A 92 16.26 -6.82 -0.71
CA GLY A 92 16.47 -5.44 -0.26
C GLY A 92 15.87 -4.36 -1.17
N ASN A 93 15.07 -4.74 -2.18
CA ASN A 93 14.53 -3.83 -3.20
C ASN A 93 13.05 -4.08 -3.46
N LEU A 94 12.26 -3.02 -3.61
CA LEU A 94 10.95 -3.06 -4.25
C LEU A 94 11.15 -3.11 -5.78
N PHE A 95 10.24 -3.79 -6.48
CA PHE A 95 10.16 -3.69 -7.94
C PHE A 95 9.11 -2.65 -8.29
N PHE A 96 9.51 -1.56 -8.95
CA PHE A 96 8.63 -0.52 -9.46
C PHE A 96 8.40 -0.73 -10.96
N GLN A 97 7.21 -1.19 -11.33
CA GLN A 97 6.92 -1.59 -12.71
C GLN A 97 6.74 -0.36 -13.61
N ILE A 98 7.54 -0.29 -14.67
CA ILE A 98 7.42 0.71 -15.74
C ILE A 98 6.58 0.16 -16.89
N THR A 99 6.79 -1.09 -17.28
CA THR A 99 6.01 -1.78 -18.32
C THR A 99 5.50 -3.12 -17.82
N ASN A 100 4.30 -3.48 -18.26
CA ASN A 100 3.73 -4.80 -17.98
C ASN A 100 4.24 -5.84 -18.99
N HIS A 101 3.86 -7.10 -18.80
CA HIS A 101 4.25 -8.24 -19.67
C HIS A 101 3.83 -8.11 -21.14
N ARG A 102 2.98 -7.13 -21.48
CA ARG A 102 2.51 -6.83 -22.85
C ARG A 102 3.25 -5.66 -23.48
N GLY A 103 4.15 -5.00 -22.74
CA GLY A 103 4.83 -3.78 -23.16
C GLY A 103 4.00 -2.51 -22.98
N ASP A 104 2.78 -2.60 -22.43
CA ASP A 104 1.99 -1.42 -22.08
C ASP A 104 2.54 -0.78 -20.79
N PRO A 105 2.23 0.50 -20.52
CA PRO A 105 2.56 1.14 -19.26
C PRO A 105 2.12 0.29 -18.05
N GLY A 106 3.09 0.02 -17.19
CA GLY A 106 2.90 -0.68 -15.93
C GLY A 106 2.25 0.21 -14.88
N TRP A 107 1.93 -0.39 -13.73
CA TRP A 107 1.23 0.33 -12.66
C TRP A 107 2.02 1.53 -12.12
N GLY A 108 3.35 1.51 -12.19
CA GLY A 108 4.18 2.60 -11.68
C GLY A 108 3.97 3.90 -12.44
N ASP A 109 3.84 3.81 -13.76
CA ASP A 109 3.61 4.96 -14.64
C ASP A 109 2.13 5.29 -14.80
N LYS A 110 1.27 4.26 -14.86
CA LYS A 110 -0.16 4.40 -15.11
C LYS A 110 -0.92 4.94 -13.89
N SER A 111 -0.45 4.65 -12.67
CA SER A 111 -1.21 5.02 -11.48
C SER A 111 -1.31 6.53 -11.29
N ASN A 112 -2.55 6.98 -11.10
CA ASN A 112 -2.89 8.36 -10.73
C ASN A 112 -3.25 8.52 -9.26
N ALA A 113 -2.98 7.51 -8.42
CA ALA A 113 -3.21 7.61 -6.99
C ALA A 113 -2.35 8.71 -6.33
N ASP A 114 -2.86 9.31 -5.26
CA ASP A 114 -2.14 10.27 -4.44
C ASP A 114 -0.99 9.59 -3.68
N TYR A 115 -1.21 8.36 -3.24
CA TYR A 115 -0.26 7.54 -2.49
C TYR A 115 -0.13 6.12 -3.06
N PHE A 116 1.06 5.56 -2.89
CA PHE A 116 1.31 4.13 -3.00
C PHE A 116 1.44 3.52 -1.61
N ALA A 117 0.73 2.42 -1.37
CA ALA A 117 0.91 1.56 -0.21
C ALA A 117 1.68 0.31 -0.62
N PHE A 118 2.97 0.26 -0.28
CA PHE A 118 3.79 -0.93 -0.50
C PHE A 118 3.69 -1.87 0.68
N ILE A 119 3.13 -3.06 0.45
CA ILE A 119 3.07 -4.12 1.45
C ILE A 119 4.35 -4.93 1.33
N VAL A 120 5.22 -4.81 2.32
CA VAL A 120 6.42 -5.62 2.49
C VAL A 120 6.08 -6.71 3.51
N PRO A 121 5.79 -7.96 3.08
CA PRO A 121 5.30 -8.99 3.98
C PRO A 121 6.21 -9.22 5.18
N ASP A 122 5.61 -9.54 6.33
CA ASP A 122 6.26 -9.80 7.61
C ASP A 122 7.16 -8.67 8.14
N SER A 123 7.02 -7.47 7.58
CA SER A 123 7.76 -6.27 7.99
C SER A 123 6.82 -5.09 8.19
N GLU A 124 6.30 -4.52 7.10
CA GLU A 124 5.65 -3.22 7.17
C GLU A 124 4.83 -2.88 5.92
N ILE A 125 3.98 -1.85 6.07
CA ILE A 125 3.39 -1.13 4.97
C ILE A 125 4.04 0.26 4.90
N LEU A 126 4.53 0.62 3.72
CA LEU A 126 5.13 1.92 3.45
C LEU A 126 4.15 2.75 2.62
N LEU A 127 3.67 3.86 3.16
CA LEU A 127 2.84 4.80 2.42
C LEU A 127 3.67 5.96 1.90
N VAL A 128 3.67 6.11 0.57
CA VAL A 128 4.54 7.06 -0.11
C VAL A 128 3.71 7.91 -1.06
N LYS A 129 3.81 9.24 -0.92
CA LYS A 129 3.22 10.18 -1.88
C LYS A 129 3.77 9.89 -3.27
N ARG A 130 2.90 9.86 -4.29
CA ARG A 130 3.30 9.66 -5.70
C ARG A 130 4.43 10.60 -6.12
N SER A 131 4.35 11.88 -5.78
CA SER A 131 5.38 12.86 -6.14
C SER A 131 6.78 12.52 -5.58
N LYS A 132 6.85 12.04 -4.34
CA LYS A 132 8.12 11.60 -3.71
C LYS A 132 8.64 10.32 -4.37
N LEU A 133 7.75 9.37 -4.67
CA LEU A 133 8.12 8.13 -5.33
C LEU A 133 8.65 8.40 -6.75
N LEU A 134 7.99 9.25 -7.53
CA LEU A 134 8.45 9.64 -8.87
C LEU A 134 9.80 10.37 -8.85
N ALA A 135 10.07 11.16 -7.81
CA ALA A 135 11.39 11.78 -7.64
C ALA A 135 12.46 10.73 -7.34
N LEU A 136 12.12 9.68 -6.57
CA LEU A 136 13.03 8.57 -6.29
C LEU A 136 13.27 7.71 -7.54
N THR A 137 12.23 7.35 -8.30
CA THR A 137 12.38 6.52 -9.52
C THR A 137 13.32 7.16 -10.54
N ARG A 138 13.29 8.49 -10.69
CA ARG A 138 14.23 9.23 -11.55
C ARG A 138 15.70 9.05 -11.14
N LYS A 139 16.00 8.90 -9.86
CA LYS A 139 17.37 8.60 -9.38
C LYS A 139 17.81 7.19 -9.77
N HIS A 140 16.86 6.25 -9.83
CA HIS A 140 17.09 4.85 -10.18
C HIS A 140 16.84 4.54 -11.65
N GLN A 141 16.64 5.54 -12.53
CA GLN A 141 16.30 5.31 -13.94
C GLN A 141 17.30 4.42 -14.70
N PHE A 142 18.55 4.33 -14.23
CA PHE A 142 19.59 3.47 -14.79
C PHE A 142 19.62 2.04 -14.21
N GLN A 143 18.74 1.73 -13.25
CA GLN A 143 18.61 0.41 -12.61
C GLN A 143 17.41 -0.36 -13.16
N LEU A 144 17.20 -0.26 -14.48
CA LEU A 144 16.14 -0.98 -15.17
C LEU A 144 16.42 -2.49 -15.11
N LYS A 145 15.38 -3.26 -14.80
CA LYS A 145 15.40 -4.71 -14.74
C LYS A 145 14.22 -5.28 -15.51
N THR A 146 14.52 -6.17 -16.45
CA THR A 146 13.53 -7.04 -17.08
C THR A 146 13.39 -8.32 -16.26
N MET A 147 12.15 -8.65 -15.91
CA MET A 147 11.75 -9.85 -15.19
C MET A 147 11.48 -10.99 -16.18
N ASN A 148 11.50 -12.24 -15.70
CA ASN A 148 11.31 -13.42 -16.56
C ASN A 148 9.93 -13.47 -17.26
N ASN A 149 8.94 -12.78 -16.70
CA ASN A 149 7.59 -12.65 -17.27
C ASN A 149 7.49 -11.51 -18.31
N GLY A 150 8.60 -10.85 -18.66
CA GLY A 150 8.64 -9.76 -19.63
C GLY A 150 8.30 -8.38 -19.06
N GLU A 151 7.99 -8.27 -17.77
CA GLU A 151 7.79 -6.96 -17.14
C GLU A 151 9.12 -6.23 -16.96
N GLU A 152 9.12 -4.92 -17.18
CA GLU A 152 10.29 -4.08 -16.93
C GLU A 152 9.99 -3.09 -15.82
N GLY A 153 10.99 -2.84 -14.98
CA GLY A 153 10.83 -1.94 -13.86
C GLY A 153 12.15 -1.60 -13.20
N LEU A 154 12.08 -0.69 -12.23
CA LEU A 154 13.22 -0.28 -11.45
C LEU A 154 13.30 -1.10 -10.18
N LEU A 155 14.51 -1.50 -9.81
CA LEU A 155 14.77 -1.97 -8.46
C LEU A 155 15.04 -0.75 -7.59
N ILE A 156 14.17 -0.53 -6.59
CA ILE A 156 14.28 0.60 -5.68
C ILE A 156 14.61 0.07 -4.28
N PRO A 157 15.73 0.46 -3.66
CA PRO A 157 16.07 -0.01 -2.33
C PRO A 157 14.97 0.30 -1.31
N VAL A 158 14.60 -0.71 -0.52
CA VAL A 158 13.58 -0.55 0.54
C VAL A 158 14.00 0.53 1.54
N SER A 159 15.30 0.66 1.82
CA SER A 159 15.85 1.73 2.67
C SER A 159 15.57 3.13 2.13
N GLU A 160 15.69 3.34 0.81
CA GLU A 160 15.40 4.64 0.20
C GLU A 160 13.91 4.95 0.19
N VAL A 161 13.07 3.92 -0.01
CA VAL A 161 11.61 4.07 0.09
C VAL A 161 11.20 4.45 1.52
N ARG A 162 11.81 3.83 2.54
CA ARG A 162 11.60 4.19 3.95
C ARG A 162 11.97 5.64 4.25
N ASN A 163 13.02 6.17 3.62
CA ASN A 163 13.47 7.55 3.85
C ASN A 163 12.53 8.61 3.27
N ILE A 164 11.74 8.26 2.24
CA ILE A 164 10.76 9.18 1.64
C ILE A 164 9.34 8.98 2.18
N CYS A 165 9.09 7.83 2.81
CA CYS A 165 7.91 7.58 3.62
C CYS A 165 7.90 8.57 4.80
N ASP A 166 6.74 9.19 5.08
CA ASP A 166 6.65 10.00 6.30
C ASP A 166 6.78 9.06 7.53
N PRO A 167 7.47 9.45 8.62
CA PRO A 167 7.74 8.55 9.74
C PRO A 167 6.49 7.98 10.41
N ASP A 168 5.40 8.74 10.42
CA ASP A 168 4.07 8.36 10.90
C ASP A 168 3.30 7.45 9.91
N LYS A 169 3.82 7.30 8.69
CA LYS A 169 3.23 6.50 7.60
C LYS A 169 3.95 5.17 7.34
N ARG A 170 4.85 4.81 8.26
CA ARG A 170 5.52 3.51 8.31
C ARG A 170 4.81 2.61 9.31
N ILE A 171 4.17 1.57 8.80
CA ILE A 171 3.21 0.80 9.60
C ILE A 171 3.75 -0.62 9.80
N PRO A 172 4.12 -1.03 11.02
CA PRO A 172 4.60 -2.38 11.26
C PRO A 172 3.47 -3.40 11.03
N ILE A 173 3.78 -4.51 10.34
CA ILE A 173 2.88 -5.66 10.26
C ILE A 173 3.25 -6.60 11.42
N PRO A 174 2.33 -6.88 12.36
CA PRO A 174 2.59 -7.84 13.43
C PRO A 174 2.83 -9.22 12.82
N LYS A 175 3.86 -9.91 13.30
CA LYS A 175 4.07 -11.32 12.94
C LYS A 175 2.94 -12.13 13.53
N LEU A 176 2.20 -12.84 12.67
CA LEU A 176 1.27 -13.86 13.12
C LEU A 176 2.09 -14.99 13.76
N ALA A 177 1.89 -15.19 15.06
CA ALA A 177 2.55 -16.21 15.86
C ALA A 177 2.08 -17.62 15.51
#